data_AF-A0A7L8RPN3-F1
#
_entry.id   AF-A0A7L8RPN3-F1
#
_cell.length_a   1.000
_cell.length_b   1.000
_cell.length_c   1.000
_cell.angle_alpha   90.00
_cell.angle_beta   90.00
_cell.angle_gamma   90.00
#
_symmetry.space_group_name_H-M   'P 1'
#
loop_
_entity.id
_entity.type
_entity.pdbx_description
1 polymer ?
#
loop_
_entity_poly.entity_id
_entity_poly.type
_entity_poly.pdbx_seq_one_letter_code
_entity_poly.pdbx_strand_id
1 'polypeptide(L)'
;MRLVEEVGPDTIGIVFDTANVLQRAEHPVWAARRVAPCVRQSHIKDALIAYDGEVLDFQKRPCVVVVDFRAIMPILAAAIEIAHPKWLEGHPDLCVEEYAI
;
A
#
# COMPACT_ATOMS: atom_id res chain seq x y z
N MET A 1 7.37 0.00 12.28
CA MET A 1 7.43 -1.43 12.60
C MET A 1 7.15 -1.68 14.08
N ARG A 2 7.62 -0.82 14.99
CA ARG A 2 7.34 -0.88 16.44
C ARG A 2 5.94 -1.34 16.85
N LEU A 3 4.86 -0.77 16.28
CA LEU A 3 3.50 -1.19 16.65
C LEU A 3 3.23 -2.68 16.35
N VAL A 4 3.67 -3.18 15.18
CA VAL A 4 3.51 -4.60 14.82
C VAL A 4 4.44 -5.48 15.66
N GLU A 5 5.63 -5.00 15.97
CA GLU A 5 6.59 -5.70 16.84
C GLU A 5 6.07 -5.82 18.28
N GLU A 6 5.43 -4.78 18.81
CA GLU A 6 4.89 -4.72 20.17
C GLU A 6 3.59 -5.53 20.32
N VAL A 7 2.70 -5.49 19.33
CA VAL A 7 1.39 -6.19 19.38
C VAL A 7 1.46 -7.63 18.85
N GLY A 8 2.42 -7.91 17.98
CA GLY A 8 2.61 -9.21 17.34
C GLY A 8 2.08 -9.26 15.89
N PRO A 9 2.86 -9.85 14.96
CA PRO A 9 2.51 -9.91 13.52
C PRO A 9 1.35 -10.85 13.19
N ASP A 10 0.97 -11.72 14.13
CA ASP A 10 -0.21 -12.59 14.00
C ASP A 10 -1.51 -11.88 14.38
N THR A 11 -1.41 -10.76 15.11
CA THR A 11 -2.56 -9.99 15.60
C THR A 11 -2.90 -8.84 14.66
N ILE A 12 -1.89 -8.13 14.13
CA ILE A 12 -2.08 -6.96 13.28
C ILE A 12 -1.11 -6.95 12.09
N GLY A 13 -1.53 -6.27 11.02
CA GLY A 13 -0.72 -6.01 9.83
C GLY A 13 -0.85 -4.55 9.36
N ILE A 14 -0.25 -4.27 8.21
CA ILE A 14 -0.22 -2.93 7.61
C ILE A 14 -1.11 -2.92 6.36
N VAL A 15 -2.00 -1.94 6.29
CA VAL A 15 -2.60 -1.49 5.03
C VAL A 15 -1.63 -0.48 4.41
N PHE A 16 -0.94 -0.88 3.34
CA PHE A 16 0.04 -0.03 2.68
C PHE A 16 -0.63 0.88 1.65
N ASP A 17 -0.66 2.18 1.92
CA ASP A 17 -1.20 3.20 1.00
C ASP A 17 -0.06 3.87 0.24
N THR A 18 0.01 3.64 -1.07
CA THR A 18 1.14 4.07 -1.91
C THR A 18 1.30 5.59 -1.99
N ALA A 19 0.27 6.38 -1.66
CA ALA A 19 0.34 7.84 -1.67
C ALA A 19 0.48 8.45 -0.27
N ASN A 20 0.16 7.76 0.83
CA ASN A 20 0.31 8.36 2.16
C ASN A 20 1.79 8.53 2.55
N VAL A 21 2.67 7.68 2.03
CA VAL A 21 4.13 7.81 2.21
C VAL A 21 4.67 9.12 1.64
N LEU A 22 4.08 9.60 0.54
CA LEU A 22 4.42 10.88 -0.08
C LEU A 22 4.08 12.07 0.84
N GLN A 23 2.99 12.00 1.60
CA GLN A 23 2.62 13.02 2.60
C GLN A 23 3.62 13.12 3.76
N ARG A 24 4.45 12.09 3.94
CA ARG A 24 5.52 12.04 4.95
C ARG A 24 6.90 12.29 4.33
N ALA A 25 6.95 12.71 3.06
CA ALA A 25 8.16 12.88 2.27
C ALA A 25 9.05 11.62 2.23
N GLU A 26 8.44 10.43 2.31
CA GLU A 26 9.15 9.15 2.18
C GLU A 26 9.17 8.66 0.74
N HIS A 27 10.27 8.02 0.33
CA HIS A 27 10.35 7.37 -0.97
C HIS A 27 9.44 6.12 -0.99
N PRO A 28 8.41 6.04 -1.86
CA PRO A 28 7.40 4.98 -1.81
C PRO A 28 7.96 3.56 -1.91
N VAL A 29 8.91 3.33 -2.82
CA VAL A 29 9.55 2.00 -3.00
C VAL A 29 10.33 1.57 -1.76
N TRP A 30 11.02 2.49 -1.08
CA TRP A 30 11.80 2.15 0.11
C TRP A 30 10.89 1.85 1.29
N ALA A 31 9.81 2.63 1.45
CA ALA A 31 8.78 2.35 2.43
C ALA A 31 8.15 0.97 2.18
N ALA A 32 7.75 0.68 0.94
CA ALA A 32 7.18 -0.62 0.56
C ALA A 32 8.11 -1.79 0.93
N ARG A 33 9.39 -1.73 0.55
CA ARG A 33 10.38 -2.78 0.91
C ARG A 33 10.51 -2.96 2.42
N ARG A 34 10.56 -1.86 3.16
CA ARG A 34 10.74 -1.87 4.61
C ARG A 34 9.56 -2.51 5.34
N VAL A 35 8.34 -2.27 4.86
CA VAL A 35 7.13 -2.76 5.54
C VAL A 35 6.56 -4.05 4.96
N ALA A 36 7.04 -4.48 3.78
CA ALA A 36 6.54 -5.64 3.04
C ALA A 36 6.24 -6.88 3.90
N PRO A 37 7.10 -7.32 4.85
CA PRO A 37 6.82 -8.49 5.67
C PRO A 37 5.56 -8.40 6.53
N CYS A 38 5.05 -7.18 6.76
CA CYS A 38 3.88 -6.92 7.58
C CYS A 38 2.69 -6.39 6.77
N VAL A 39 2.80 -6.25 5.45
CA VAL A 39 1.68 -5.78 4.61
C VAL A 39 0.67 -6.89 4.42
N ARG A 40 -0.62 -6.58 4.59
CA ARG A 40 -1.75 -7.52 4.38
C ARG A 40 -2.76 -7.03 3.35
N GLN A 41 -2.76 -5.73 3.08
CA GLN A 41 -3.63 -5.09 2.11
C GLN A 41 -2.95 -3.81 1.61
N SER A 42 -3.35 -3.33 0.43
CA SER A 42 -2.85 -2.06 -0.08
C SER A 42 -3.99 -1.17 -0.62
N HIS A 43 -3.80 0.14 -0.51
CA HIS A 43 -4.49 1.10 -1.37
C HIS A 43 -3.55 1.53 -2.49
N ILE A 44 -4.03 1.40 -3.71
CA ILE A 44 -3.33 1.87 -4.91
C ILE A 44 -3.77 3.31 -5.18
N LYS A 45 -2.90 4.25 -4.82
CA LYS A 45 -3.10 5.69 -4.94
C LYS A 45 -1.84 6.38 -5.43
N ASP A 46 -2.02 7.50 -6.11
CA ASP A 46 -0.91 8.37 -6.50
C ASP A 46 -1.24 9.82 -6.16
N ALA A 47 -0.21 10.65 -6.17
CA ALA A 47 -0.33 12.06 -5.88
C ALA A 47 0.78 12.84 -6.59
N LEU A 48 0.44 14.06 -6.98
CA LEU A 48 1.43 15.07 -7.32
C LEU A 48 1.93 15.70 -6.02
N ILE A 49 3.24 15.72 -5.83
CA ILE A 49 3.90 16.63 -4.89
C ILE A 49 4.58 17.71 -5.72
N ALA A 50 4.21 18.97 -5.52
CA ALA A 50 4.81 20.08 -6.24
C ALA A 50 5.01 21.27 -5.31
N TYR A 51 6.13 21.99 -5.51
CA TYR A 51 6.37 23.27 -4.86
C TYR A 51 5.84 24.38 -5.76
N ASP A 52 4.97 25.24 -5.23
CA ASP A 52 4.35 26.33 -6.00
C ASP A 52 5.13 27.65 -5.93
N GLY A 53 6.23 27.68 -5.18
CA GLY A 53 7.00 28.90 -4.89
C GLY A 53 6.87 29.37 -3.44
N GLU A 54 5.92 28.83 -2.67
CA GLU A 54 5.74 29.15 -1.26
C GLU A 54 5.60 27.88 -0.40
N VAL A 55 4.79 26.92 -0.84
CA VAL A 55 4.49 25.69 -0.11
C VAL A 55 4.69 24.44 -0.97
N LEU A 56 4.97 23.33 -0.30
CA LEU A 56 4.93 22.01 -0.92
C LEU A 56 3.50 21.49 -0.82
N ASP A 57 2.80 21.40 -1.95
CA ASP A 57 1.42 20.92 -1.99
C ASP A 57 1.36 19.43 -2.33
N PHE A 58 0.30 18.78 -1.83
CA PHE A 58 -0.03 17.38 -2.07
C PHE A 58 -1.41 17.28 -2.70
N GLN A 59 -1.47 16.76 -3.91
CA GLN A 59 -2.73 16.59 -4.62
C GLN A 59 -2.91 15.15 -5.06
N LYS A 60 -3.99 14.51 -4.62
CA LYS A 60 -4.35 13.16 -5.08
C LYS A 60 -4.56 13.18 -6.60
N ARG A 61 -4.00 12.20 -7.28
CA ARG A 61 -4.12 12.05 -8.73
C ARG A 61 -4.48 10.60 -9.07
N PRO A 62 -5.03 10.33 -10.27
CA PRO A 62 -5.06 8.98 -10.81
C PRO A 62 -3.65 8.37 -10.77
N CYS A 63 -3.58 7.04 -10.72
CA CYS A 63 -2.30 6.33 -10.67
C CYS A 63 -1.38 6.72 -11.85
N VAL A 64 -0.06 6.56 -11.66
CA VAL A 64 1.05 6.74 -12.62
C VAL A 64 1.55 8.18 -12.85
N VAL A 65 1.50 9.02 -11.82
CA VAL A 65 2.10 10.36 -11.79
C VAL A 65 3.48 10.37 -11.13
N VAL A 66 3.58 10.00 -9.85
CA VAL A 66 4.84 10.07 -9.07
C VAL A 66 5.26 8.70 -8.56
N VAL A 67 4.31 7.87 -8.15
CA VAL A 67 4.60 6.55 -7.62
C VAL A 67 5.06 5.61 -8.74
N ASP A 68 6.23 4.99 -8.56
CA ASP A 68 6.71 3.92 -9.44
C ASP A 68 5.98 2.60 -9.15
N PHE A 69 4.81 2.43 -9.77
CA PHE A 69 4.04 1.19 -9.67
C PHE A 69 4.74 -0.01 -10.29
N ARG A 70 5.65 0.16 -11.26
CA ARG A 70 6.41 -0.97 -11.82
C ARG A 70 7.35 -1.55 -10.78
N ALA A 71 7.92 -0.71 -9.91
CA ALA A 71 8.74 -1.16 -8.80
C ALA A 71 7.91 -1.65 -7.60
N ILE A 72 6.78 -1.01 -7.29
CA ILE A 72 5.97 -1.34 -6.09
C ILE A 72 5.13 -2.60 -6.28
N MET A 73 4.48 -2.79 -7.43
CA MET A 73 3.52 -3.89 -7.61
C MET A 73 4.15 -5.27 -7.37
N PRO A 74 5.38 -5.59 -7.83
CA PRO A 74 6.02 -6.86 -7.51
C PRO A 74 6.31 -7.05 -6.01
N ILE A 75 6.63 -5.97 -5.29
CA ILE A 75 6.87 -6.03 -3.83
C ILE A 75 5.57 -6.37 -3.11
N LEU A 76 4.47 -5.71 -3.48
CA LEU A 76 3.17 -5.94 -2.86
C LEU A 76 2.60 -7.31 -3.22
N ALA A 77 2.73 -7.73 -4.48
CA ALA A 77 2.28 -9.05 -4.92
C ALA A 77 3.03 -10.21 -4.23
N ALA A 78 4.31 -10.02 -3.88
CA ALA A 78 5.07 -10.99 -3.11
C ALA A 78 4.73 -11.01 -1.61
N ALA A 79 4.23 -9.88 -1.08
CA ALA A 79 3.92 -9.71 0.34
C ALA A 79 2.47 -10.06 0.69
N ILE A 80 1.54 -9.74 -0.19
CA ILE A 80 0.10 -9.91 0.02
C ILE A 80 -0.31 -11.24 -0.60
N GLU A 81 -0.81 -12.14 0.24
CA GLU A 81 -1.54 -13.30 -0.25
C GLU A 81 -2.89 -12.83 -0.79
N ILE A 82 -2.94 -12.63 -2.11
CA ILE A 82 -4.16 -12.24 -2.80
C ILE A 82 -5.19 -13.34 -2.60
N ALA A 83 -6.36 -12.97 -2.06
CA ALA A 83 -7.49 -13.89 -1.90
C ALA A 83 -7.18 -15.13 -1.02
N HIS A 84 -6.48 -14.93 0.10
CA HIS A 84 -6.25 -16.00 1.08
C HIS A 84 -7.59 -16.71 1.43
N PRO A 85 -7.70 -18.05 1.32
CA PRO A 85 -8.98 -18.76 1.45
C PRO A 85 -9.75 -18.47 2.76
N LYS A 86 -9.07 -18.50 3.91
CA LYS A 86 -9.66 -18.15 5.21
C LYS A 86 -10.15 -16.70 5.31
N TRP A 87 -9.56 -15.78 4.54
CA TRP A 87 -10.03 -14.40 4.50
C TRP A 87 -11.33 -14.32 3.69
N LEU A 88 -11.39 -15.00 2.53
CA LEU A 88 -12.62 -15.11 1.74
C LEU A 88 -13.77 -15.77 2.50
N GLU A 89 -13.49 -16.76 3.35
CA GLU A 89 -14.51 -17.37 4.23
C GLU A 89 -15.23 -16.35 5.12
N GLY A 90 -14.55 -15.27 5.51
CA GLY A 90 -15.12 -14.16 6.30
C GLY A 90 -15.80 -13.07 5.47
N HIS A 91 -15.68 -13.11 4.15
CA HIS A 91 -16.17 -12.10 3.20
C HIS A 91 -16.94 -12.76 2.04
N PRO A 92 -18.09 -13.43 2.32
CA PRO A 92 -18.83 -14.22 1.33
C PRO A 92 -19.45 -13.38 0.20
N ASP A 93 -19.47 -12.06 0.36
CA ASP A 93 -19.89 -11.06 -0.61
C ASP A 93 -18.80 -10.70 -1.64
N LEU A 94 -17.56 -11.18 -1.45
CA LEU A 94 -16.45 -10.95 -2.35
C LEU A 94 -16.09 -12.25 -3.07
N CYS A 95 -16.11 -12.25 -4.41
CA CYS A 95 -15.57 -13.37 -5.18
C CYS A 95 -14.23 -13.01 -5.85
N VAL A 96 -13.37 -14.01 -6.08
CA VAL A 96 -12.06 -13.78 -6.72
C VAL A 96 -12.23 -13.29 -8.15
N GLU A 97 -13.29 -13.75 -8.82
CA GLU A 97 -13.63 -13.36 -10.18
C GLU A 97 -13.99 -11.86 -10.30
N GLU A 98 -14.51 -11.23 -9.25
CA GLU A 98 -14.81 -9.79 -9.21
C GLU A 98 -13.56 -8.91 -9.17
N TYR A 99 -12.43 -9.44 -8.68
CA TYR A 99 -11.15 -8.72 -8.58
C TYR A 99 -10.18 -9.02 -9.73
N ALA A 100 -10.44 -10.04 -10.54
CA ALA A 100 -9.52 -10.54 -11.58
C ALA A 100 -9.78 -9.97 -13.00
N ILE A 101 -10.40 -8.78 -13.10
CA ILE A 101 -10.70 -8.11 -14.38
C ILE A 101 -9.52 -7.25 -14.85
#